data_AF-A0A2H0XY17-F1
#
_entry.id   AF-A0A2H0XY17-F1
#
_cell.length_a   1.000
_cell.length_b   1.000
_cell.length_c   1.000
_cell.angle_alpha   90.00
_cell.angle_beta   90.00
_cell.angle_gamma   90.00
#
_symmetry.space_group_name_H-M   'P 1'
#
loop_
_entity.id
_entity.type
_entity.pdbx_description
1 polymer ?
#
loop_
_entity_poly.entity_id
_entity_poly.type
_entity_poly.pdbx_seq_one_letter_code
_entity_poly.pdbx_strand_id
1 'polypeptide(L)'
;MTKQELKQMSKLLPDKEIDSVIREGLVVRLPLFEARRALAKEKIAAFQKKHRKSYKTLKNKGLAVSADYNAHEDFVEWGHWENTLKDTESIIRWFNQLLKKSFGKS
;
A
#
# COMPACT_ATOMS: atom_id res chain seq x y z
N MET A 1 13.84 -14.26 3.79
CA MET A 1 13.64 -15.11 2.61
C MET A 1 14.04 -14.34 1.36
N THR A 2 15.00 -14.85 0.62
CA THR A 2 15.50 -14.27 -0.64
C THR A 2 14.61 -14.70 -1.82
N LYS A 3 14.72 -14.00 -2.96
CA LYS A 3 14.04 -14.40 -4.20
C LYS A 3 14.44 -15.82 -4.65
N GLN A 4 15.68 -16.21 -4.36
CA GLN A 4 16.23 -17.51 -4.72
C GLN A 4 15.62 -18.64 -3.87
N GLU A 5 15.47 -18.41 -2.57
CA GLU A 5 14.79 -19.34 -1.66
C GLU A 5 13.33 -19.54 -2.05
N LEU A 6 12.61 -18.47 -2.39
CA LEU A 6 11.22 -18.52 -2.86
C LEU A 6 11.07 -19.40 -4.12
N LYS A 7 11.99 -19.28 -5.08
CA LYS A 7 12.01 -20.08 -6.31
C LYS A 7 12.37 -21.54 -6.05
N GLN A 8 13.13 -21.83 -5.01
CA GLN A 8 13.43 -23.21 -4.62
C GLN A 8 12.22 -23.85 -3.93
N MET A 9 11.59 -23.14 -2.99
CA MET A 9 10.39 -23.62 -2.31
C MET A 9 9.22 -23.85 -3.27
N SER A 10 9.06 -22.99 -4.28
CA SER A 10 8.01 -23.18 -5.28
C SER A 10 8.17 -24.49 -6.06
N LYS A 11 9.39 -25.03 -6.20
CA LYS A 11 9.60 -26.34 -6.85
C LYS A 11 9.20 -27.53 -5.99
N LEU A 12 8.95 -27.32 -4.69
CA LEU A 12 8.55 -28.38 -3.77
C LEU A 12 7.06 -28.73 -3.89
N LEU A 13 6.28 -27.90 -4.60
CA LEU A 13 4.86 -28.10 -4.81
C LEU A 13 4.55 -28.21 -6.30
N PRO A 14 3.57 -29.03 -6.71
CA PRO A 14 3.03 -28.98 -8.07
C PRO A 14 2.47 -27.59 -8.40
N ASP A 15 2.51 -27.20 -9.67
CA ASP A 15 2.04 -25.87 -10.12
C ASP A 15 0.59 -25.56 -9.66
N LYS A 16 -0.29 -26.58 -9.65
CA LYS A 16 -1.67 -26.43 -9.16
C LYS A 16 -1.77 -26.07 -7.68
N GLU A 17 -0.88 -26.62 -6.85
CA GLU A 17 -0.85 -26.33 -5.42
C GLU A 17 -0.26 -24.93 -5.15
N ILE A 18 0.74 -24.52 -5.92
CA ILE A 18 1.26 -23.14 -5.88
C ILE A 18 0.15 -22.15 -6.22
N ASP A 19 -0.61 -22.42 -7.29
CA ASP A 19 -1.75 -21.60 -7.68
C ASP A 19 -2.83 -21.53 -6.57
N SER A 20 -3.14 -22.64 -5.90
CA SER A 20 -4.08 -22.67 -4.78
C SER A 20 -3.61 -21.79 -3.62
N VAL A 21 -2.35 -21.97 -3.19
CA VAL A 21 -1.75 -21.18 -2.09
C VAL A 21 -1.76 -19.69 -2.42
N ILE A 22 -1.46 -19.31 -3.67
CA ILE A 22 -1.52 -17.91 -4.10
C ILE A 22 -2.96 -17.39 -4.04
N ARG A 23 -3.95 -18.13 -4.54
CA ARG A 23 -5.36 -17.73 -4.51
C ARG A 23 -5.88 -17.56 -3.08
N GLU A 24 -5.63 -18.53 -2.23
CA GLU A 24 -6.03 -18.50 -0.81
C GLU A 24 -5.37 -17.31 -0.10
N GLY A 25 -4.08 -17.08 -0.35
CA GLY A 25 -3.37 -15.91 0.16
C GLY A 25 -3.98 -14.59 -0.32
N LEU A 26 -4.43 -14.51 -1.58
CA LEU A 26 -5.07 -13.31 -2.13
C LEU A 26 -6.41 -13.01 -1.45
N VAL A 27 -7.20 -14.03 -1.10
CA VAL A 27 -8.49 -13.87 -0.37
C VAL A 27 -8.30 -13.14 0.95
N VAL A 28 -7.20 -13.41 1.66
CA VAL A 28 -6.90 -12.75 2.95
C VAL A 28 -6.20 -11.41 2.75
N ARG A 29 -5.24 -11.34 1.82
CA ARG A 29 -4.33 -10.20 1.71
C ARG A 29 -4.95 -9.02 0.95
N LEU A 30 -5.80 -9.25 -0.04
CA LEU A 30 -6.40 -8.16 -0.81
C LEU A 30 -7.29 -7.26 0.08
N PRO A 31 -8.24 -7.77 0.88
CA PRO A 31 -9.06 -6.94 1.77
C PRO A 31 -8.22 -6.16 2.80
N LEU A 32 -7.13 -6.76 3.30
CA LEU A 32 -6.19 -6.09 4.21
C LEU A 32 -5.57 -4.83 3.58
N PHE A 33 -5.07 -4.95 2.34
CA PHE A 33 -4.49 -3.80 1.65
C PHE A 33 -5.54 -2.77 1.23
N GLU A 34 -6.75 -3.20 0.88
CA GLU A 34 -7.86 -2.30 0.59
C GLU A 34 -8.28 -1.49 1.82
N ALA A 35 -8.41 -2.13 2.98
CA ALA A 35 -8.69 -1.46 4.24
C ALA A 35 -7.57 -0.46 4.60
N ARG A 36 -6.30 -0.88 4.46
CA ARG A 36 -5.16 0.02 4.71
C ARG A 36 -5.11 1.20 3.74
N ARG A 37 -5.46 0.98 2.48
CA ARG A 37 -5.61 2.05 1.47
C ARG A 37 -6.72 3.03 1.87
N ALA A 38 -7.88 2.52 2.30
CA ALA A 38 -9.00 3.36 2.72
C ALA A 38 -8.61 4.24 3.92
N LEU A 39 -7.96 3.66 4.94
CA LEU A 39 -7.45 4.40 6.09
C LEU A 39 -6.43 5.47 5.68
N ALA A 40 -5.49 5.14 4.79
CA ALA A 40 -4.51 6.12 4.31
C ALA A 40 -5.18 7.32 3.62
N LYS A 41 -6.21 7.08 2.79
CA LYS A 41 -6.99 8.15 2.17
C LYS A 41 -7.71 9.01 3.19
N GLU A 42 -8.33 8.41 4.19
CA GLU A 42 -9.03 9.12 5.26
C GLU A 42 -8.06 10.02 6.04
N LYS A 43 -6.90 9.48 6.43
CA LYS A 43 -5.86 10.23 7.16
C LYS A 43 -5.31 11.38 6.33
N ILE A 44 -4.99 11.15 5.05
CA ILE A 44 -4.54 12.21 4.13
C ILE A 44 -5.62 13.30 4.00
N ALA A 45 -6.89 12.93 3.82
CA ALA A 45 -7.98 13.90 3.73
C ALA A 45 -8.13 14.73 5.02
N ALA A 46 -7.96 14.11 6.19
CA ALA A 46 -7.99 14.80 7.48
C ALA A 46 -6.85 15.83 7.60
N PHE A 47 -5.62 15.47 7.21
CA PHE A 47 -4.50 16.41 7.18
C PHE A 47 -4.71 17.55 6.17
N GLN A 48 -5.19 17.24 4.96
CA GLN A 48 -5.51 18.25 3.96
C GLN A 48 -6.55 19.25 4.47
N LYS A 49 -7.56 18.75 5.18
CA LYS A 49 -8.59 19.60 5.80
C LYS A 49 -8.02 20.47 6.92
N LYS A 50 -7.19 19.91 7.81
CA LYS A 50 -6.55 20.61 8.93
C LYS A 50 -5.63 21.73 8.45
N HIS A 51 -4.77 21.43 7.47
CA HIS A 51 -3.73 22.34 6.98
C HIS A 51 -4.14 23.21 5.80
N ARG A 52 -5.31 22.93 5.18
CA ARG A 52 -5.84 23.59 3.97
C ARG A 52 -4.82 23.67 2.83
N LYS A 53 -3.96 22.65 2.73
CA LYS A 53 -2.86 22.53 1.77
C LYS A 53 -2.77 21.08 1.28
N SER A 54 -1.94 20.83 0.29
CA SER A 54 -1.55 19.46 -0.08
C SER A 54 -0.19 19.11 0.54
N TYR A 55 0.07 17.82 0.76
CA TYR A 55 1.37 17.36 1.24
C TYR A 55 2.48 17.77 0.28
N LYS A 56 2.24 17.66 -1.04
CA LYS A 56 3.19 18.06 -2.08
C LYS A 56 3.61 19.53 -1.93
N THR A 57 2.67 20.41 -1.60
CA THR A 57 2.97 21.82 -1.36
C THR A 57 3.88 21.99 -0.13
N LEU A 58 3.58 21.32 0.98
CA LEU A 58 4.39 21.37 2.20
C LEU A 58 5.77 20.76 1.99
N LYS A 59 5.86 19.61 1.31
CA LYS A 59 7.12 18.94 1.01
C LYS A 59 8.06 19.80 0.17
N ASN A 60 7.53 20.58 -0.77
CA ASN A 60 8.34 21.43 -1.64
C ASN A 60 8.71 22.77 -0.98
N LYS A 61 7.80 23.37 -0.21
CA LYS A 61 8.00 24.70 0.38
C LYS A 61 8.61 24.65 1.79
N GLY A 62 8.63 23.48 2.41
CA GLY A 62 8.88 23.34 3.84
C GLY A 62 7.68 23.77 4.69
N LEU A 63 7.78 23.47 5.98
CA LEU A 63 6.88 24.03 6.99
C LEU A 63 7.22 25.51 7.21
N ALA A 64 6.25 26.26 7.74
CA ALA A 64 6.49 27.66 8.11
C ALA A 64 7.55 27.74 9.21
N VAL A 65 8.32 28.84 9.26
CA VAL A 65 9.30 29.06 10.34
C VAL A 65 8.63 29.10 11.72
N SER A 66 7.36 29.54 11.77
CA SER A 66 6.54 29.56 12.98
C SER A 66 5.79 28.25 13.24
N ALA A 67 6.11 27.16 12.54
CA ALA A 67 5.49 25.85 12.75
C ALA A 67 5.82 25.34 14.15
N ASP A 68 4.79 24.92 14.87
CA ASP A 68 4.95 24.31 16.19
C ASP A 68 5.29 22.82 16.05
N TYR A 69 5.61 22.20 17.19
CA TYR A 69 5.90 20.76 17.26
C TYR A 69 4.80 19.90 16.61
N ASN A 70 3.53 20.23 16.84
CA ASN A 70 2.40 19.49 16.27
C ASN A 70 2.37 19.55 14.74
N ALA A 71 2.71 20.70 14.14
CA ALA A 71 2.81 20.84 12.69
C ALA A 71 3.95 20.00 12.09
N HIS A 72 5.05 19.82 12.83
CA HIS A 72 6.14 18.91 12.44
C HIS A 72 5.73 17.44 12.49
N GLU A 73 5.07 17.02 13.58
CA GLU A 73 4.57 15.64 13.72
C GLU A 73 3.53 15.31 12.64
N ASP A 74 2.56 16.21 12.43
CA ASP A 74 1.57 16.07 11.36
C ASP A 74 2.24 15.91 9.98
N PHE A 75 3.33 16.64 9.71
CA PHE A 75 4.03 16.55 8.44
C PHE A 75 4.70 15.19 8.24
N VAL A 76 5.35 14.65 9.27
CA VAL A 76 5.96 13.33 9.22
C VAL A 76 4.89 12.24 9.06
N GLU A 77 3.83 12.31 9.85
CA GLU A 77 2.74 11.33 9.80
C GLU A 77 2.03 11.38 8.44
N TRP A 78 1.75 12.57 7.91
CA TRP A 78 1.15 12.71 6.59
C TRP A 78 2.04 12.10 5.50
N GLY A 79 3.36 12.31 5.56
CA GLY A 79 4.30 11.66 4.66
C GLY A 79 4.25 10.13 4.72
N HIS A 80 4.08 9.55 5.91
CA HIS A 80 3.89 8.12 6.08
C HIS A 80 2.61 7.63 5.38
N TRP A 81 1.50 8.35 5.52
CA TRP A 81 0.23 7.98 4.91
C TRP A 81 0.25 8.12 3.38
N GLU A 82 0.91 9.14 2.83
CA GLU A 82 1.12 9.29 1.37
C GLU A 82 1.90 8.11 0.78
N ASN A 83 2.96 7.67 1.47
CA ASN A 83 3.71 6.47 1.07
C ASN A 83 2.86 5.21 1.20
N THR A 84 2.13 5.05 2.30
CA THR A 84 1.22 3.92 2.52
C THR A 84 0.16 3.84 1.43
N LEU A 85 -0.42 4.96 1.01
CA LEU A 85 -1.39 5.01 -0.08
C LEU A 85 -0.76 4.53 -1.39
N LYS A 86 0.44 5.04 -1.74
CA LYS A 86 1.14 4.64 -2.96
C LYS A 86 1.48 3.15 -2.99
N ASP A 87 1.97 2.62 -1.87
CA ASP A 87 2.39 1.22 -1.75
C ASP A 87 1.18 0.29 -1.82
N THR A 88 0.12 0.58 -1.06
CA THR A 88 -1.13 -0.20 -1.07
C THR A 88 -1.76 -0.21 -2.45
N GLU A 89 -1.82 0.92 -3.16
CA GLU A 89 -2.33 0.98 -4.53
C GLU A 89 -1.50 0.15 -5.50
N SER A 90 -0.18 0.14 -5.34
CA SER A 90 0.71 -0.68 -6.17
C SER A 90 0.48 -2.17 -5.94
N ILE A 91 0.35 -2.60 -4.68
CA ILE A 91 0.09 -4.00 -4.32
C ILE A 91 -1.29 -4.45 -4.80
N ILE A 92 -2.33 -3.65 -4.58
CA ILE A 92 -3.69 -3.96 -5.03
C ILE A 92 -3.73 -4.11 -6.55
N ARG A 93 -3.03 -3.25 -7.31
CA ARG A 93 -2.91 -3.40 -8.77
C ARG A 93 -2.27 -4.74 -9.15
N TRP A 94 -1.18 -5.13 -8.51
CA TRP A 94 -0.52 -6.42 -8.76
C TRP A 94 -1.44 -7.61 -8.45
N PHE A 95 -2.15 -7.56 -7.32
CA PHE A 95 -3.09 -8.61 -6.92
C PHE A 95 -4.24 -8.74 -7.91
N ASN A 96 -4.82 -7.63 -8.35
CA ASN A 96 -5.87 -7.65 -9.36
C ASN A 96 -5.39 -8.18 -10.71
N GLN A 97 -4.13 -7.95 -11.09
CA GLN A 97 -3.55 -8.56 -12.29
C GLN A 97 -3.37 -10.08 -12.14
N LEU A 98 -2.95 -10.56 -10.97
CA LEU A 98 -2.85 -12.00 -10.67
C LEU A 98 -4.22 -12.68 -10.70
N LEU A 99 -5.25 -12.05 -10.11
CA LEU A 99 -6.62 -12.55 -10.16
C LEU A 99 -7.12 -12.66 -11.61
N LYS A 100 -6.91 -11.62 -12.43
CA LYS A 100 -7.30 -11.66 -13.85
C LYS A 100 -6.61 -12.78 -14.62
N LYS A 101 -5.31 -13.02 -14.38
CA LYS A 101 -4.56 -14.08 -15.05
C LYS A 101 -4.97 -15.48 -14.60
N SER A 102 -5.29 -15.64 -13.32
CA SER A 102 -5.61 -16.93 -12.71
C SER A 102 -7.07 -17.35 -12.95
N PHE A 103 -8.01 -16.42 -13.08
CA PHE A 103 -9.42 -16.71 -13.35
C PHE A 103 -9.85 -16.42 -14.80
N GLY A 104 -8.96 -15.89 -15.65
CA GLY A 104 -9.26 -15.45 -17.02
C GLY A 104 -9.04 -16.47 -18.13
N LYS A 105 -9.00 -17.78 -17.83
CA LYS A 105 -9.06 -18.84 -18.85
C LYS A 105 -10.13 -19.86 -18.47
N SER A 106 -11.31 -19.67 -19.06
CA SER A 106 -12.31 -20.68 -19.36
C SER A 106 -12.55 -20.63 -20.86
#